data_AF-A0A3B5MMB7-F1
#
_entry.id   AF-A0A3B5MMB7-F1
#
_cell.length_a   1.000
_cell.length_b   1.000
_cell.length_c   1.000
_cell.angle_alpha   90.00
_cell.angle_beta   90.00
_cell.angle_gamma   90.00
#
_symmetry.space_group_name_H-M   'P 1'
#
loop_
_entity.id
_entity.type
_entity.pdbx_description
1 polymer ?
#
loop_
_entity_poly.entity_id
_entity_poly.type
_entity_poly.pdbx_seq_one_letter_code
_entity_poly.pdbx_strand_id
1 'polypeptide(L)'
;MEKENQRLEASRDELHIRKTKLDYQEVCTCSKEAQALWERKLTAPGRTTNPQDKEDIYRAVCQGVPKSRRGEVWLLLSHQHRLQHRLPQRQQAPDTPYYDLLKQLTAQQHAILVDLGRTFPTHQYFSAQLGAGQLSLYNLLKAYSLMDTEVGYCQGISFVAGVLLLHMREEQAFDLLKFLMYDLGIRRQYRPDMVSLQIQMYQLSRLLHDYHRELYNHLEEYEIGPSLYAAPWFLTLFASQFPLGFVSCIFDLVFVQGTEVIFKVALCLLSSHEREIVECDSFESIVDYLKTTLPTLTQTQMEQTITKVMEMDISKQLHAYEVEYHVLQDEMLDAGPPPDDSERLDKLEKTNVQLKKQNMDLLEKLQAARQKIQTLETSVENFLSRESKLKHMIRSLEQERATYQRTIERMRFSLPPDALTDVEMTQIKTGPNGKAKTSAKKP
;
A
#
# COMPACT_ATOMS: atom_id res chain seq x y z
N MET A 1 45.81 -2.31 6.36
CA MET A 1 45.57 -1.95 4.96
C MET A 1 44.26 -2.53 4.43
N GLU A 2 44.11 -3.83 4.18
CA GLU A 2 42.86 -4.38 3.58
C GLU A 2 41.61 -4.25 4.48
N LYS A 3 41.70 -4.57 5.78
CA LYS A 3 40.62 -4.33 6.77
C LYS A 3 40.28 -2.85 6.95
N GLU A 4 41.25 -1.97 6.72
CA GLU A 4 41.09 -0.52 6.85
C GLU A 4 40.40 0.05 5.61
N ASN A 5 40.79 -0.42 4.42
CA ASN A 5 40.10 -0.12 3.16
C ASN A 5 38.64 -0.58 3.18
N GLN A 6 38.37 -1.81 3.66
CA GLN A 6 36.97 -2.29 3.81
C GLN A 6 36.15 -1.43 4.77
N ARG A 7 36.74 -0.94 5.87
CA ARG A 7 36.06 -0.02 6.80
C ARG A 7 35.79 1.33 6.16
N LEU A 8 36.74 1.87 5.39
CA LEU A 8 36.58 3.13 4.67
C LEU A 8 35.52 3.03 3.58
N GLU A 9 35.47 1.91 2.85
CA GLU A 9 34.43 1.62 1.85
C GLU A 9 33.05 1.52 2.50
N ALA A 10 32.91 0.74 3.58
CA ALA A 10 31.64 0.62 4.30
C ALA A 10 31.15 1.98 4.85
N SER A 11 32.07 2.81 5.37
CA SER A 11 31.73 4.15 5.86
C SER A 11 31.30 5.09 4.73
N ARG A 12 31.95 5.01 3.56
CA ARG A 12 31.56 5.77 2.37
C ARG A 12 30.18 5.36 1.87
N ASP A 13 29.90 4.06 1.85
CA ASP A 13 28.62 3.52 1.40
C ASP A 13 27.49 3.89 2.38
N GLU A 14 27.74 3.87 3.70
CA GLU A 14 26.77 4.32 4.70
C GLU A 14 26.44 5.82 4.54
N LEU A 15 27.45 6.65 4.29
CA LEU A 15 27.24 8.08 4.04
C LEU A 15 26.46 8.32 2.74
N HIS A 16 26.75 7.56 1.69
CA HIS A 16 26.01 7.61 0.43
C HIS A 16 24.55 7.22 0.63
N ILE A 17 24.28 6.10 1.32
CA ILE A 17 22.91 5.66 1.66
C ILE A 17 22.19 6.74 2.45
N ARG A 18 22.83 7.34 3.47
CA ARG A 18 22.22 8.41 4.27
C ARG A 18 21.88 9.63 3.40
N LYS A 19 22.75 10.00 2.46
CA LYS A 19 22.48 11.09 1.51
C LYS A 19 21.27 10.77 0.62
N THR A 20 21.22 9.57 0.05
CA THR A 20 20.10 9.11 -0.79
C THR A 20 18.79 9.02 -0.01
N LYS A 21 18.83 8.60 1.26
CA LYS A 21 17.64 8.53 2.11
C LYS A 21 17.06 9.90 2.46
N LEU A 22 17.91 10.91 2.65
CA LEU A 22 17.50 12.26 3.04
C LEU A 22 17.35 13.21 1.83
N ASP A 23 17.26 12.65 0.62
CA ASP A 23 17.09 13.40 -0.62
C ASP A 23 15.62 13.77 -0.86
N TYR A 24 15.13 14.68 -0.04
CA TYR A 24 13.83 15.31 -0.18
C TYR A 24 13.90 16.79 0.20
N GLN A 25 12.99 17.58 -0.36
CA GLN A 25 12.87 19.01 -0.09
C GLN A 25 12.30 19.26 1.31
N GLU A 26 12.91 20.15 2.08
CA GLU A 26 12.42 20.55 3.41
C GLU A 26 11.35 21.65 3.31
N VAL A 27 10.40 21.66 4.26
CA VAL A 27 9.38 22.72 4.36
C VAL A 27 9.96 23.97 5.04
N CYS A 28 10.61 23.81 6.19
CA CYS A 28 11.26 24.94 6.87
C CYS A 28 12.78 24.73 6.87
N THR A 29 13.53 25.80 6.61
CA THR A 29 14.98 25.76 6.84
C THR A 29 15.27 25.93 8.32
N CYS A 30 15.94 24.95 8.93
CA CYS A 30 16.33 25.02 10.33
C CYS A 30 17.44 26.06 10.53
N SER A 31 17.22 27.07 11.37
CA SER A 31 18.20 28.13 11.65
C SER A 31 19.49 27.56 12.28
N LYS A 32 20.59 28.31 12.19
CA LYS A 32 21.86 27.90 12.80
C LYS A 32 21.75 27.80 14.33
N GLU A 33 20.96 28.67 14.93
CA GLU A 33 20.68 28.66 16.36
C GLU A 33 19.93 27.38 16.77
N ALA A 34 18.90 26.99 15.99
CA ALA A 34 18.15 25.76 16.21
C ALA A 34 19.03 24.50 16.03
N GLN A 35 19.92 24.50 15.02
CA GLN A 35 20.90 23.42 14.84
C GLN A 35 21.84 23.29 16.05
N ALA A 36 22.38 24.40 16.55
CA ALA A 36 23.25 24.40 17.73
C ALA A 36 22.50 23.96 18.99
N LEU A 37 21.23 24.35 19.14
CA LEU A 37 20.37 23.92 20.24
C LEU A 37 20.18 22.39 20.24
N TRP A 38 19.87 21.81 19.07
CA TRP A 38 19.72 20.37 18.92
C TRP A 38 21.03 19.62 19.15
N GLU A 39 22.16 20.12 18.65
CA GLU A 39 23.45 19.49 18.88
C GLU A 39 23.78 19.44 20.38
N ARG A 40 23.49 20.52 21.13
CA ARG A 40 23.64 20.53 22.59
C ARG A 40 22.73 19.51 23.28
N LYS A 41 21.46 19.40 22.87
CA LYS A 41 20.51 18.42 23.44
C LYS A 41 20.90 16.98 23.12
N LEU A 42 21.36 16.72 21.91
CA LEU A 42 21.79 15.40 21.44
C LEU A 42 23.13 14.96 22.04
N THR A 43 24.00 15.89 22.45
CA THR A 43 25.29 15.56 23.08
C THR A 43 25.26 15.60 24.61
N ALA A 44 24.16 16.08 25.21
CA ALA A 44 24.02 16.19 26.67
C ALA A 44 24.21 14.82 27.38
N PRO A 45 24.96 14.77 28.50
CA PRO A 45 25.12 13.57 29.29
C PRO A 45 23.78 13.16 29.94
N GLY A 46 23.49 11.86 29.93
CA GLY A 46 22.24 11.34 30.49
C GLY A 46 20.97 11.70 29.70
N ARG A 47 21.08 12.13 28.43
CA ARG A 47 19.93 12.53 27.61
C ARG A 47 18.82 11.48 27.43
N THR A 48 19.11 10.20 27.65
CA THR A 48 18.13 9.10 27.57
C THR A 48 17.69 8.57 28.94
N THR A 49 18.32 9.01 30.03
CA THR A 49 18.06 8.54 31.39
C THR A 49 17.44 9.62 32.27
N ASN A 50 17.75 10.89 31.99
CA ASN A 50 17.29 12.03 32.76
C ASN A 50 16.16 12.72 31.99
N PRO A 51 14.99 12.94 32.62
CA PRO A 51 13.89 13.67 32.00
C PRO A 51 14.31 15.13 31.77
N GLN A 52 14.11 15.61 30.55
CA GLN A 52 14.23 17.02 30.21
C GLN A 52 12.87 17.70 30.35
N ASP A 53 12.90 19.01 30.49
CA ASP A 53 11.69 19.82 30.51
C ASP A 53 10.91 19.67 29.19
N LYS A 54 9.61 19.37 29.31
CA LYS A 54 8.72 19.12 28.16
C LYS A 54 8.58 20.36 27.29
N GLU A 55 8.46 21.53 27.91
CA GLU A 55 8.24 22.79 27.23
C GLU A 55 9.51 23.26 26.49
N ASP A 56 10.68 23.02 27.06
CA ASP A 56 11.97 23.24 26.39
C ASP A 56 12.18 22.32 25.19
N ILE A 57 11.74 21.05 25.26
CA ILE A 57 11.78 20.12 24.12
C ILE A 57 10.81 20.60 23.05
N TYR A 58 9.58 20.91 23.44
CA TYR A 58 8.54 21.37 22.52
C TYR A 58 8.98 22.64 21.77
N ARG A 59 9.46 23.65 22.48
CA ARG A 59 10.01 24.87 21.86
C ARG A 59 11.18 24.59 20.91
N ALA A 60 12.04 23.61 21.21
CA ALA A 60 13.12 23.23 20.30
C ALA A 60 12.60 22.59 19.01
N VAL A 61 11.52 21.80 19.08
CA VAL A 61 10.84 21.25 17.89
C VAL A 61 10.20 22.37 17.06
N CYS A 62 9.53 23.33 17.72
CA CYS A 62 8.93 24.49 17.03
C CYS A 62 9.94 25.40 16.32
N GLN A 63 11.17 25.51 16.85
CA GLN A 63 12.27 26.25 16.19
C GLN A 63 12.84 25.52 14.97
N GLY A 64 12.44 24.26 14.73
CA GLY A 64 12.84 23.45 13.60
C GLY A 64 13.78 22.31 13.99
N VAL A 65 13.60 21.17 13.31
CA VAL A 65 14.43 19.98 13.46
C VAL A 65 15.34 19.85 12.24
N PRO A 66 16.69 19.77 12.40
CA PRO A 66 17.60 19.62 11.27
C PRO A 66 17.38 18.26 10.58
N LYS A 67 17.15 18.23 9.26
CA LYS A 67 16.98 16.98 8.49
C LYS A 67 18.08 15.94 8.73
N SER A 68 19.33 16.38 8.84
CA SER A 68 20.46 15.49 9.09
C SER A 68 20.40 14.80 10.46
N ARG A 69 19.78 15.42 11.47
CA ARG A 69 19.69 14.92 12.86
C ARG A 69 18.32 14.37 13.24
N ARG A 70 17.31 14.51 12.37
CA ARG A 70 15.91 14.16 12.63
C ARG A 70 15.71 12.76 13.21
N GLY A 71 16.38 11.73 12.68
CA GLY A 71 16.30 10.38 13.24
C GLY A 71 16.84 10.26 14.68
N GLU A 72 17.92 10.98 15.02
CA GLU A 72 18.47 11.02 16.38
C GLU A 72 17.54 11.80 17.33
N VAL A 73 16.88 12.85 16.82
CA VAL A 73 15.88 13.64 17.55
C VAL A 73 14.66 12.77 17.87
N TRP A 74 14.08 12.05 16.90
CA TRP A 74 12.93 11.16 17.15
C TRP A 74 13.24 10.06 18.16
N LEU A 75 14.46 9.49 18.09
CA LEU A 75 14.92 8.54 19.10
C LEU A 75 14.97 9.18 20.49
N LEU A 76 15.57 10.38 20.61
CA LEU A 76 15.60 11.11 21.87
C LEU A 76 14.19 11.41 22.41
N LEU A 77 13.27 11.87 21.56
CA LEU A 77 11.87 12.15 21.94
C LEU A 77 11.18 10.88 22.45
N SER A 78 11.39 9.74 21.80
CA SER A 78 10.82 8.46 22.26
C SER A 78 11.34 8.04 23.64
N HIS A 79 12.63 8.25 23.92
CA HIS A 79 13.21 7.98 25.24
C HIS A 79 12.64 8.93 26.30
N GLN A 80 12.57 10.22 25.99
CA GLN A 80 12.02 11.23 26.90
C GLN A 80 10.54 10.95 27.23
N HIS A 81 9.75 10.56 26.22
CA HIS A 81 8.38 10.12 26.43
C HIS A 81 8.30 8.93 27.40
N ARG A 82 9.10 7.88 27.20
CA ARG A 82 9.10 6.69 28.07
C ARG A 82 9.55 6.95 29.50
N LEU A 83 10.42 7.96 29.73
CA LEU A 83 10.80 8.38 31.08
C LEU A 83 9.63 9.02 31.84
N GLN A 84 8.73 9.69 31.11
CA GLN A 84 7.60 10.43 31.69
C GLN A 84 6.30 9.62 31.70
N HIS A 85 6.15 8.72 30.72
CA HIS A 85 4.94 7.95 30.46
C HIS A 85 5.30 6.50 30.18
N ARG A 86 5.46 5.72 31.25
CA ARG A 86 5.73 4.29 31.15
C ARG A 86 4.43 3.51 31.01
N LEU A 87 4.28 2.78 29.92
CA LEU A 87 3.13 1.90 29.73
C LEU A 87 3.08 0.80 30.81
N PRO A 88 1.87 0.40 31.26
CA PRO A 88 1.69 -0.80 32.07
C PRO A 88 2.24 -2.03 31.35
N GLN A 89 2.80 -2.99 32.09
CA GLN A 89 3.49 -4.16 31.52
C GLN A 89 2.62 -4.95 30.52
N ARG A 90 1.30 -5.02 30.73
CA ARG A 90 0.36 -5.72 29.83
C ARG A 90 0.15 -5.03 28.48
N GLN A 91 0.48 -3.75 28.38
CA GLN A 91 0.31 -2.93 27.17
C GLN A 91 1.65 -2.68 26.47
N GLN A 92 2.76 -3.19 27.00
CA GLN A 92 4.07 -3.06 26.36
C GLN A 92 4.17 -4.03 25.17
N ALA A 93 4.91 -3.61 24.15
CA ALA A 93 5.22 -4.48 23.02
C ALA A 93 6.01 -5.71 23.50
N PRO A 94 5.81 -6.89 22.87
CA PRO A 94 6.64 -8.06 23.14
C PRO A 94 8.14 -7.75 22.94
N ASP A 95 8.97 -8.18 23.87
CA ASP A 95 10.42 -7.89 23.88
C ASP A 95 11.23 -8.86 23.00
N THR A 96 10.66 -9.32 21.89
CA THR A 96 11.36 -10.23 20.98
C THR A 96 12.37 -9.43 20.15
N PRO A 97 13.65 -9.84 20.11
CA PRO A 97 14.66 -9.14 19.32
C PRO A 97 14.31 -9.12 17.84
N TYR A 98 14.63 -8.00 17.17
CA TYR A 98 14.34 -7.81 15.74
C TYR A 98 14.87 -8.96 14.87
N TYR A 99 16.13 -9.35 15.09
CA TYR A 99 16.79 -10.43 14.35
C TYR A 99 16.12 -11.80 14.53
N ASP A 100 15.48 -12.05 15.67
CA ASP A 100 14.78 -13.31 15.93
C ASP A 100 13.41 -13.34 15.24
N LEU A 101 12.73 -12.20 15.13
CA LEU A 101 11.51 -12.08 14.33
C LEU A 101 11.81 -12.32 12.84
N LEU A 102 12.92 -11.81 12.32
CA LEU A 102 13.28 -11.97 10.92
C LEU A 102 13.55 -13.43 10.50
N LYS A 103 13.88 -14.32 11.44
CA LYS A 103 14.07 -15.76 11.18
C LYS A 103 12.76 -16.50 10.90
N GLN A 104 11.62 -15.92 11.28
CA GLN A 104 10.31 -16.56 11.16
C GLN A 104 9.66 -16.26 9.80
N LEU A 105 8.56 -16.93 9.47
CA LEU A 105 7.75 -16.67 8.27
C LEU A 105 6.49 -15.90 8.65
N THR A 106 6.15 -14.85 7.89
CA THR A 106 4.90 -14.09 8.10
C THR A 106 3.82 -14.57 7.14
N ALA A 107 2.58 -14.69 7.64
CA ALA A 107 1.41 -14.92 6.80
C ALA A 107 1.06 -13.71 5.92
N GLN A 108 1.58 -12.52 6.25
CA GLN A 108 1.24 -11.26 5.59
C GLN A 108 2.15 -10.91 4.40
N GLN A 109 2.99 -11.85 3.96
CA GLN A 109 3.99 -11.61 2.92
C GLN A 109 3.40 -11.00 1.64
N HIS A 110 2.26 -11.50 1.17
CA HIS A 110 1.64 -10.99 -0.05
C HIS A 110 1.17 -9.54 0.09
N ALA A 111 0.48 -9.21 1.18
CA ALA A 111 -0.02 -7.86 1.45
C ALA A 111 1.14 -6.86 1.57
N ILE A 112 2.22 -7.23 2.27
CA ILE A 112 3.42 -6.40 2.37
C ILE A 112 4.03 -6.15 1.00
N LEU A 113 4.25 -7.20 0.19
CA LEU A 113 4.89 -7.07 -1.13
C LEU A 113 4.11 -6.16 -2.09
N VAL A 114 2.78 -6.18 -2.04
CA VAL A 114 1.92 -5.31 -2.87
C VAL A 114 2.14 -3.83 -2.52
N ASP A 115 2.23 -3.50 -1.25
CA ASP A 115 2.39 -2.12 -0.79
C ASP A 115 3.83 -1.60 -0.90
N LEU A 116 4.84 -2.46 -0.88
CA LEU A 116 6.24 -2.05 -1.12
C LEU A 116 6.38 -1.28 -2.43
N GLY A 117 5.77 -1.77 -3.51
CA GLY A 117 5.83 -1.13 -4.83
C GLY A 117 5.09 0.21 -4.90
N ARG A 118 4.21 0.50 -3.93
CA ARG A 118 3.42 1.75 -3.86
C ARG A 118 3.96 2.73 -2.82
N THR A 119 4.89 2.30 -1.98
CA THR A 119 5.44 3.12 -0.89
C THR A 119 6.64 3.93 -1.39
N PHE A 120 6.45 5.23 -1.59
CA PHE A 120 7.46 6.17 -2.11
C PHE A 120 8.17 5.69 -3.40
N PRO A 121 7.43 5.27 -4.44
CA PRO A 121 8.02 4.61 -5.62
C PRO A 121 8.99 5.51 -6.40
N THR A 122 8.83 6.83 -6.30
CA THR A 122 9.67 7.83 -6.97
C THR A 122 10.93 8.19 -6.17
N HIS A 123 10.99 7.82 -4.89
CA HIS A 123 12.15 8.13 -4.04
C HIS A 123 13.31 7.18 -4.35
N GLN A 124 14.51 7.71 -4.58
CA GLN A 124 15.67 6.94 -5.06
C GLN A 124 16.00 5.71 -4.19
N TYR A 125 15.81 5.81 -2.87
CA TYR A 125 16.05 4.68 -1.97
C TYR A 125 15.07 3.50 -2.14
N PHE A 126 13.83 3.77 -2.59
CA PHE A 126 12.75 2.77 -2.70
C PHE A 126 12.37 2.45 -4.15
N SER A 127 12.90 3.17 -5.13
CA SER A 127 12.53 3.02 -6.55
C SER A 127 12.98 1.70 -7.18
N ALA A 128 14.09 1.14 -6.69
CA ALA A 128 14.57 -0.17 -7.15
C ALA A 128 13.67 -1.29 -6.61
N GLN A 129 12.99 -2.00 -7.51
CA GLN A 129 12.14 -3.14 -7.16
C GLN A 129 12.95 -4.22 -6.45
N LEU A 130 12.54 -4.57 -5.22
CA LEU A 130 13.27 -5.48 -4.32
C LEU A 130 14.76 -5.09 -4.13
N GLY A 131 15.08 -3.80 -4.29
CA GLY A 131 16.38 -3.24 -3.93
C GLY A 131 16.56 -3.12 -2.42
N ALA A 132 17.73 -2.64 -2.00
CA ALA A 132 18.09 -2.55 -0.58
C ALA A 132 17.05 -1.82 0.29
N GLY A 133 16.47 -0.71 -0.20
CA GLY A 133 15.45 0.03 0.54
C GLY A 133 14.13 -0.72 0.67
N GLN A 134 13.62 -1.32 -0.41
CA GLN A 134 12.39 -2.13 -0.36
C GLN A 134 12.57 -3.39 0.50
N LEU A 135 13.73 -4.04 0.47
CA LEU A 135 14.01 -5.19 1.32
C LEU A 135 14.13 -4.82 2.80
N SER A 136 14.76 -3.68 3.11
CA SER A 136 14.81 -3.16 4.48
C SER A 136 13.41 -2.83 4.99
N LEU A 137 12.56 -2.23 4.14
CA LEU A 137 11.16 -1.96 4.46
C LEU A 137 10.34 -3.25 4.63
N TYR A 138 10.56 -4.25 3.77
CA TYR A 138 9.93 -5.56 3.90
C TYR A 138 10.25 -6.20 5.24
N ASN A 139 11.52 -6.20 5.65
CA ASN A 139 11.96 -6.77 6.92
C ASN A 139 11.31 -6.07 8.11
N LEU A 140 11.22 -4.74 8.10
CA LEU A 140 10.52 -3.95 9.13
C LEU A 140 9.07 -4.38 9.27
N LEU A 141 8.35 -4.44 8.16
CA LEU A 141 6.92 -4.75 8.12
C LEU A 141 6.65 -6.21 8.47
N LYS A 142 7.52 -7.12 8.00
CA LYS A 142 7.52 -8.53 8.38
C LYS A 142 7.68 -8.68 9.89
N ALA A 143 8.73 -8.09 10.46
CA ALA A 143 9.00 -8.19 11.90
C ALA A 143 7.86 -7.60 12.73
N TYR A 144 7.31 -6.45 12.32
CA TYR A 144 6.16 -5.85 12.98
C TYR A 144 4.94 -6.78 12.95
N SER A 145 4.62 -7.36 11.79
CA SER A 145 3.47 -8.26 11.63
C SER A 145 3.56 -9.54 12.48
N LEU A 146 4.77 -9.97 12.80
CA LEU A 146 5.04 -11.13 13.65
C LEU A 146 4.99 -10.77 15.14
N MET A 147 5.38 -9.55 15.48
CA MET A 147 5.39 -9.05 16.85
C MET A 147 3.98 -8.66 17.31
N ASP A 148 3.25 -7.89 16.51
CA ASP A 148 1.88 -7.48 16.78
C ASP A 148 0.93 -8.36 15.96
N THR A 149 0.61 -9.55 16.45
CA THR A 149 -0.26 -10.49 15.73
C THR A 149 -1.72 -10.07 15.70
N GLU A 150 -2.14 -9.15 16.56
CA GLU A 150 -3.51 -8.61 16.57
C GLU A 150 -3.73 -7.67 15.38
N VAL A 151 -2.76 -6.80 15.10
CA VAL A 151 -2.78 -5.95 13.90
C VAL A 151 -2.29 -6.71 12.67
N GLY A 152 -1.19 -7.46 12.82
CA GLY A 152 -0.45 -8.08 11.73
C GLY A 152 0.08 -7.01 10.77
N TYR A 153 -0.45 -6.99 9.56
CA TYR A 153 -0.15 -5.97 8.56
C TYR A 153 -1.44 -5.30 8.10
N CYS A 154 -1.54 -3.99 8.34
CA CYS A 154 -2.63 -3.17 7.81
C CYS A 154 -2.10 -2.27 6.69
N GLN A 155 -2.87 -2.14 5.61
CA GLN A 155 -2.54 -1.24 4.51
C GLN A 155 -2.28 0.18 5.03
N GLY A 156 -1.22 0.81 4.51
CA GLY A 156 -0.80 2.16 4.90
C GLY A 156 0.35 2.21 5.91
N ILE A 157 0.54 1.18 6.74
CA ILE A 157 1.63 1.14 7.73
C ILE A 157 3.03 1.15 7.07
N SER A 158 3.12 0.68 5.82
CA SER A 158 4.35 0.75 5.01
C SER A 158 4.88 2.16 4.85
N PHE A 159 4.01 3.15 4.71
CA PHE A 159 4.41 4.55 4.60
C PHE A 159 5.01 5.08 5.91
N VAL A 160 4.40 4.75 7.05
CA VAL A 160 4.93 5.11 8.38
C VAL A 160 6.31 4.50 8.58
N ALA A 161 6.46 3.19 8.34
CA ALA A 161 7.74 2.50 8.43
C ALA A 161 8.77 3.06 7.42
N GLY A 162 8.33 3.44 6.22
CA GLY A 162 9.16 4.04 5.19
C GLY A 162 9.74 5.40 5.63
N VAL A 163 8.91 6.29 6.20
CA VAL A 163 9.39 7.58 6.75
C VAL A 163 10.44 7.36 7.83
N LEU A 164 10.22 6.43 8.75
CA LEU A 164 11.23 6.11 9.78
C LEU A 164 12.52 5.61 9.14
N LEU A 165 12.43 4.67 8.20
CA LEU A 165 13.58 4.07 7.54
C LEU A 165 14.42 5.06 6.72
N LEU A 166 13.83 6.15 6.21
CA LEU A 166 14.58 7.24 5.58
C LEU A 166 15.45 8.01 6.58
N HIS A 167 15.10 8.02 7.87
CA HIS A 167 15.79 8.85 8.86
C HIS A 167 16.78 8.09 9.75
N MET A 168 16.80 6.76 9.69
CA MET A 168 17.67 5.94 10.55
C MET A 168 18.00 4.57 9.94
N ARG A 169 18.73 3.75 10.71
CA ARG A 169 19.02 2.35 10.35
C ARG A 169 17.79 1.47 10.61
N GLU A 170 17.74 0.32 9.95
CA GLU A 170 16.60 -0.61 9.97
C GLU A 170 16.17 -0.98 11.41
N GLU A 171 17.09 -1.45 12.25
CA GLU A 171 16.77 -1.82 13.64
C GLU A 171 16.21 -0.64 14.47
N GLN A 172 16.76 0.56 14.28
CA GLN A 172 16.27 1.77 14.96
C GLN A 172 14.86 2.16 14.47
N ALA A 173 14.60 1.99 13.17
CA ALA A 173 13.28 2.24 12.60
C ALA A 173 12.25 1.25 13.13
N PHE A 174 12.63 -0.02 13.36
CA PHE A 174 11.78 -0.99 14.03
C PHE A 174 11.45 -0.57 15.46
N ASP A 175 12.45 -0.15 16.23
CA ASP A 175 12.24 0.32 17.61
C ASP A 175 11.33 1.54 17.71
N LEU A 176 11.46 2.49 16.77
CA LEU A 176 10.55 3.64 16.71
C LEU A 176 9.18 3.29 16.15
N LEU A 177 9.07 2.30 15.25
CA LEU A 177 7.76 1.81 14.82
C LEU A 177 7.02 1.17 16.00
N LYS A 178 7.71 0.35 16.80
CA LYS A 178 7.16 -0.19 18.07
C LYS A 178 6.70 0.93 18.99
N PHE A 179 7.52 1.97 19.15
CA PHE A 179 7.17 3.14 19.95
C PHE A 179 5.89 3.84 19.46
N LEU A 180 5.82 4.20 18.18
CA LEU A 180 4.64 4.86 17.61
C LEU A 180 3.38 4.01 17.80
N MET A 181 3.50 2.70 17.59
CA MET A 181 2.37 1.80 17.62
C MET A 181 1.86 1.52 19.03
N TYR A 182 2.76 1.27 19.99
CA TYR A 182 2.40 0.92 21.38
C TYR A 182 2.42 2.13 22.31
N ASP A 183 3.56 2.82 22.44
CA ASP A 183 3.73 3.93 23.38
C ASP A 183 2.85 5.14 23.04
N LEU A 184 2.72 5.49 21.74
CA LEU A 184 1.77 6.53 21.30
C LEU A 184 0.39 5.96 20.93
N GLY A 185 0.22 4.65 20.96
CA GLY A 185 -1.08 4.00 20.76
C GLY A 185 -1.64 4.05 19.33
N ILE A 186 -0.82 4.38 18.32
CA ILE A 186 -1.26 4.46 16.92
C ILE A 186 -1.81 3.11 16.44
N ARG A 187 -1.33 1.97 16.98
CA ARG A 187 -1.79 0.63 16.60
C ARG A 187 -3.32 0.45 16.62
N ARG A 188 -4.02 1.20 17.47
CA ARG A 188 -5.47 1.12 17.63
C ARG A 188 -6.22 1.36 16.31
N GLN A 189 -5.77 2.32 15.50
CA GLN A 189 -6.41 2.64 14.22
C GLN A 189 -6.14 1.59 13.12
N TYR A 190 -5.18 0.69 13.33
CA TYR A 190 -4.83 -0.38 12.40
C TYR A 190 -5.42 -1.74 12.80
N ARG A 191 -6.18 -1.81 13.91
CA ARG A 191 -6.84 -3.05 14.31
C ARG A 191 -7.87 -3.46 13.25
N PRO A 192 -8.07 -4.77 13.00
CA PRO A 192 -8.97 -5.24 11.94
C PRO A 192 -10.42 -4.78 12.05
N ASP A 193 -10.88 -4.47 13.27
CA ASP A 193 -12.24 -3.97 13.53
C ASP A 193 -12.45 -2.52 13.08
N MET A 194 -11.38 -1.77 12.82
CA MET A 194 -11.38 -0.36 12.39
C MET A 194 -12.16 0.59 13.31
N VAL A 195 -12.53 0.15 14.53
CA VAL A 195 -13.39 0.94 15.43
C VAL A 195 -12.70 2.24 15.84
N SER A 196 -11.42 2.18 16.19
CA SER A 196 -10.68 3.41 16.53
C SER A 196 -10.54 4.36 15.35
N LEU A 197 -10.42 3.86 14.11
CA LEU A 197 -10.42 4.72 12.93
C LEU A 197 -11.80 5.37 12.72
N GLN A 198 -12.90 4.64 12.95
CA GLN A 198 -14.26 5.20 12.88
C GLN A 198 -14.49 6.30 13.92
N ILE A 199 -14.03 6.11 15.16
CA ILE A 199 -14.04 7.14 16.21
C ILE A 199 -13.27 8.38 15.72
N GLN A 200 -12.08 8.20 15.13
CA GLN A 200 -11.30 9.31 14.58
C GLN A 200 -12.04 10.03 13.44
N MET A 201 -12.74 9.31 12.55
CA MET A 201 -13.56 9.94 11.51
C MET A 201 -14.68 10.79 12.12
N TYR A 202 -15.34 10.28 13.15
CA TYR A 202 -16.37 11.02 13.89
C TYR A 202 -15.81 12.26 14.59
N GLN A 203 -14.69 12.13 15.30
CA GLN A 203 -14.02 13.25 15.96
C GLN A 203 -13.63 14.35 14.96
N LEU A 204 -13.12 13.99 13.77
CA LEU A 204 -12.82 14.97 12.72
C LEU A 204 -14.10 15.66 12.20
N SER A 205 -15.19 14.91 12.03
CA SER A 205 -16.50 15.47 11.65
C SER A 205 -17.02 16.46 12.70
N ARG A 206 -16.95 16.13 13.99
CA ARG A 206 -17.34 17.02 15.10
C ARG A 206 -16.45 18.26 15.20
N LEU A 207 -15.14 18.11 14.97
CA LEU A 207 -14.23 19.26 14.87
C LEU A 207 -14.63 20.22 13.74
N LEU A 208 -14.99 19.71 12.56
CA LEU A 208 -15.48 20.56 11.47
C LEU A 208 -16.79 21.24 11.86
N HIS A 209 -17.73 20.51 12.46
CA HIS A 209 -19.00 21.08 12.93
C HIS A 209 -18.79 22.24 13.93
N ASP A 210 -17.85 22.12 14.86
CA ASP A 210 -17.64 23.09 15.93
C ASP A 210 -16.76 24.28 15.49
N TYR A 211 -15.80 24.09 14.58
CA TYR A 211 -14.85 25.13 14.18
C TYR A 211 -15.09 25.71 12.78
N HIS A 212 -15.63 24.92 11.84
CA HIS A 212 -15.82 25.27 10.43
C HIS A 212 -17.22 24.85 9.96
N ARG A 213 -18.25 25.46 10.57
CA ARG A 213 -19.66 25.07 10.39
C ARG A 213 -20.12 25.13 8.93
N GLU A 214 -19.67 26.13 8.18
CA GLU A 214 -20.02 26.29 6.76
C GLU A 214 -19.50 25.10 5.94
N LEU A 215 -18.20 24.80 6.06
CA LEU A 215 -17.61 23.61 5.46
C LEU A 215 -18.29 22.30 5.89
N TYR A 216 -18.59 22.14 7.19
CA TYR A 216 -19.30 20.96 7.69
C TYR A 216 -20.67 20.79 7.02
N ASN A 217 -21.49 21.85 7.01
CA ASN A 217 -22.83 21.79 6.43
C ASN A 217 -22.77 21.49 4.94
N HIS A 218 -21.81 22.09 4.23
CA HIS A 218 -21.61 21.84 2.80
C HIS A 218 -21.22 20.37 2.54
N LEU A 219 -20.27 19.81 3.31
CA LEU A 219 -19.93 18.39 3.19
C LEU A 219 -21.12 17.48 3.55
N GLU A 220 -21.92 17.84 4.56
CA GLU A 220 -23.12 17.10 4.97
C GLU A 220 -24.21 17.13 3.89
N GLU A 221 -24.43 18.26 3.23
CA GLU A 221 -25.39 18.42 2.12
C GLU A 221 -25.12 17.44 0.97
N TYR A 222 -23.84 17.18 0.68
CA TYR A 222 -23.41 16.22 -0.34
C TYR A 222 -23.12 14.81 0.22
N GLU A 223 -23.45 14.54 1.48
CA GLU A 223 -23.21 13.25 2.17
C GLU A 223 -21.73 12.82 2.20
N ILE A 224 -20.81 13.78 2.29
CA ILE A 224 -19.36 13.55 2.28
C ILE A 224 -18.80 13.44 3.70
N GLY A 225 -18.79 12.20 4.23
CA GLY A 225 -18.16 11.89 5.52
C GLY A 225 -16.62 11.82 5.46
N PRO A 226 -15.90 12.08 6.57
CA PRO A 226 -14.44 12.01 6.62
C PRO A 226 -13.84 10.66 6.17
N SER A 227 -14.56 9.55 6.31
CA SER A 227 -14.12 8.24 5.83
C SER A 227 -13.82 8.19 4.34
N LEU A 228 -14.40 9.09 3.53
CA LEU A 228 -14.20 9.12 2.08
C LEU A 228 -12.86 9.72 1.67
N TYR A 229 -12.26 10.60 2.48
CA TYR A 229 -11.05 11.35 2.12
C TYR A 229 -9.93 11.28 3.16
N ALA A 230 -10.25 11.17 4.46
CA ALA A 230 -9.29 11.28 5.55
C ALA A 230 -8.68 9.94 5.98
N ALA A 231 -9.27 8.79 5.63
CA ALA A 231 -8.70 7.50 6.02
C ALA A 231 -7.21 7.33 5.62
N PRO A 232 -6.76 7.73 4.40
CA PRO A 232 -5.34 7.76 4.05
C PRO A 232 -4.50 8.70 4.93
N TRP A 233 -5.04 9.84 5.36
CA TRP A 233 -4.34 10.81 6.22
C TRP A 233 -3.99 10.19 7.56
N PHE A 234 -4.93 9.50 8.20
CA PHE A 234 -4.71 8.82 9.47
C PHE A 234 -3.85 7.57 9.30
N LEU A 235 -4.20 6.68 8.37
CA LEU A 235 -3.52 5.39 8.19
C LEU A 235 -2.10 5.50 7.61
N THR A 236 -1.74 6.64 7.02
CA THR A 236 -0.38 6.85 6.51
C THR A 236 0.35 8.01 7.18
N LEU A 237 -0.28 8.66 8.16
CA LEU A 237 0.23 9.92 8.74
C LEU A 237 0.59 10.92 7.63
N PHE A 238 -0.33 11.09 6.67
CA PHE A 238 -0.23 11.92 5.46
C PHE A 238 0.83 11.50 4.42
N ALA A 239 1.67 10.51 4.72
CA ALA A 239 2.80 10.14 3.88
C ALA A 239 2.46 9.61 2.47
N SER A 240 1.26 9.10 2.25
CA SER A 240 0.84 8.59 0.95
C SER A 240 0.51 9.66 -0.09
N GLN A 241 0.16 10.87 0.36
CA GLN A 241 -0.38 11.92 -0.51
C GLN A 241 0.40 13.23 -0.44
N PHE A 242 1.13 13.49 0.65
CA PHE A 242 1.79 14.77 0.87
C PHE A 242 3.32 14.68 0.71
N PRO A 243 4.01 15.80 0.38
CA PRO A 243 5.46 15.83 0.24
C PRO A 243 6.22 15.36 1.49
N LEU A 244 7.30 14.60 1.30
CA LEU A 244 8.10 14.03 2.40
C LEU A 244 8.63 15.06 3.40
N GLY A 245 8.95 16.28 2.96
CA GLY A 245 9.37 17.37 3.85
C GLY A 245 8.28 17.75 4.85
N PHE A 246 7.04 17.88 4.39
CA PHE A 246 5.88 18.22 5.21
C PHE A 246 5.54 17.08 6.16
N VAL A 247 5.51 15.86 5.64
CA VAL A 247 5.31 14.63 6.43
C VAL A 247 6.37 14.51 7.53
N SER A 248 7.64 14.84 7.24
CA SER A 248 8.71 14.81 8.25
C SER A 248 8.46 15.82 9.38
N CYS A 249 7.94 17.01 9.07
CA CYS A 249 7.53 17.98 10.09
C CYS A 249 6.31 17.50 10.91
N ILE A 250 5.35 16.81 10.28
CA ILE A 250 4.24 16.18 11.01
C ILE A 250 4.77 15.14 11.99
N PHE A 251 5.73 14.31 11.58
CA PHE A 251 6.36 13.34 12.48
C PHE A 251 7.11 14.03 13.63
N ASP A 252 7.85 15.11 13.36
CA ASP A 252 8.51 15.92 14.41
C ASP A 252 7.50 16.31 15.52
N LEU A 253 6.29 16.74 15.12
CA LEU A 253 5.21 17.11 16.03
C LEU A 253 4.54 15.89 16.70
N VAL A 254 4.29 14.80 15.96
CA VAL A 254 3.70 13.57 16.51
C VAL A 254 4.59 12.98 17.62
N PHE A 255 5.91 13.03 17.47
CA PHE A 255 6.83 12.52 18.49
C PHE A 255 6.86 13.34 19.79
N VAL A 256 6.48 14.63 19.75
CA VAL A 256 6.51 15.51 20.93
C VAL A 256 5.12 15.78 21.54
N GLN A 257 4.07 15.85 20.72
CA GLN A 257 2.69 16.10 21.17
C GLN A 257 1.80 14.85 21.17
N GLY A 258 2.12 13.84 20.37
CA GLY A 258 1.31 12.62 20.23
C GLY A 258 0.37 12.65 19.02
N THR A 259 -0.62 11.76 19.04
CA THR A 259 -1.47 11.45 17.87
C THR A 259 -2.50 12.52 17.53
N GLU A 260 -2.80 13.44 18.45
CA GLU A 260 -3.71 14.57 18.22
C GLU A 260 -3.25 15.50 17.10
N VAL A 261 -1.96 15.53 16.80
CA VAL A 261 -1.38 16.29 15.69
C VAL A 261 -2.04 15.93 14.36
N ILE A 262 -2.44 14.67 14.18
CA ILE A 262 -3.10 14.20 12.96
C ILE A 262 -4.41 14.98 12.73
N PHE A 263 -5.18 15.19 13.81
CA PHE A 263 -6.41 16.00 13.76
C PHE A 263 -6.13 17.47 13.52
N LYS A 264 -5.12 18.03 14.21
CA LYS A 264 -4.73 19.45 14.02
C LYS A 264 -4.35 19.71 12.56
N VAL A 265 -3.56 18.83 11.96
CA VAL A 265 -3.16 18.93 10.55
C VAL A 265 -4.37 18.78 9.63
N ALA A 266 -5.21 17.77 9.83
CA ALA A 266 -6.41 17.57 9.00
C ALA A 266 -7.34 18.79 9.04
N LEU A 267 -7.58 19.36 10.23
CA LEU A 267 -8.43 20.54 10.40
C LEU A 267 -7.80 21.80 9.78
N CYS A 268 -6.48 21.99 9.90
CA CYS A 268 -5.77 23.08 9.21
C CYS A 268 -5.83 22.97 7.69
N LEU A 269 -5.67 21.77 7.15
CA LEU A 269 -5.73 21.53 5.71
C LEU A 269 -7.13 21.82 5.15
N LEU A 270 -8.16 21.33 5.82
CA LEU A 270 -9.56 21.56 5.42
C LEU A 270 -9.93 23.04 5.53
N SER A 271 -9.61 23.69 6.65
CA SER A 271 -9.91 25.12 6.85
C SER A 271 -9.14 26.05 5.91
N SER A 272 -7.91 25.70 5.52
CA SER A 272 -7.13 26.50 4.58
C SER A 272 -7.64 26.45 3.13
N HIS A 273 -8.46 25.44 2.79
CA HIS A 273 -9.07 25.27 1.48
C HIS A 273 -10.60 25.38 1.55
N GLU A 274 -11.15 25.91 2.64
CA GLU A 274 -12.60 25.94 2.91
C GLU A 274 -13.36 26.65 1.79
N ARG A 275 -12.82 27.78 1.28
CA ARG A 275 -13.48 28.56 0.22
C ARG A 275 -13.57 27.77 -1.07
N GLU A 276 -12.47 27.15 -1.49
CA GLU A 276 -12.37 26.39 -2.72
C GLU A 276 -13.22 25.10 -2.66
N ILE A 277 -13.31 24.47 -1.48
CA ILE A 277 -14.17 23.30 -1.29
C ILE A 277 -15.64 23.70 -1.40
N VAL A 278 -16.06 24.80 -0.76
CA VAL A 278 -17.46 25.27 -0.79
C VAL A 278 -17.89 25.76 -2.18
N GLU A 279 -16.94 26.18 -3.04
CA GLU A 279 -17.21 26.51 -4.44
C GLU A 279 -17.53 25.27 -5.31
N CYS A 280 -17.20 24.06 -4.86
CA CYS A 280 -17.52 22.84 -5.58
C CYS A 280 -19.01 22.48 -5.41
N ASP A 281 -19.70 22.19 -6.51
CA ASP A 281 -21.16 22.04 -6.55
C ASP A 281 -21.65 20.59 -6.73
N SER A 282 -20.76 19.60 -6.62
CA SER A 282 -21.10 18.19 -6.79
C SER A 282 -20.27 17.28 -5.88
N PHE A 283 -20.81 16.10 -5.56
CA PHE A 283 -20.09 15.07 -4.82
C PHE A 283 -18.73 14.72 -5.44
N GLU A 284 -18.70 14.57 -6.78
CA GLU A 284 -17.52 14.15 -7.53
C GLU A 284 -16.44 15.23 -7.51
N SER A 285 -16.82 16.50 -7.71
CA SER A 285 -15.87 17.62 -7.68
C SER A 285 -15.28 17.84 -6.30
N ILE A 286 -16.08 17.76 -5.23
CA ILE A 286 -15.59 17.90 -3.85
C ILE A 286 -14.63 16.76 -3.50
N VAL A 287 -15.01 15.50 -3.78
CA VAL A 287 -14.16 14.33 -3.47
C VAL A 287 -12.86 14.35 -4.27
N ASP A 288 -12.91 14.75 -5.55
CA ASP A 288 -11.70 14.93 -6.35
C ASP A 288 -10.82 16.03 -5.75
N TYR A 289 -11.37 17.21 -5.46
CA TYR A 289 -10.63 18.32 -4.85
C TYR A 289 -9.89 17.88 -3.58
N LEU A 290 -10.58 17.23 -2.65
CA LEU A 290 -10.01 16.76 -1.39
C LEU A 290 -8.89 15.71 -1.58
N LYS A 291 -8.97 14.88 -2.63
CA LYS A 291 -8.02 13.78 -2.85
C LYS A 291 -6.86 14.13 -3.76
N THR A 292 -7.05 15.05 -4.70
CA THR A 292 -6.08 15.35 -5.77
C THR A 292 -5.54 16.76 -5.68
N THR A 293 -6.39 17.76 -5.43
CA THR A 293 -5.97 19.17 -5.40
C THR A 293 -5.41 19.57 -4.04
N LEU A 294 -6.10 19.25 -2.95
CA LEU A 294 -5.69 19.61 -1.59
C LEU A 294 -4.26 19.12 -1.24
N PRO A 295 -3.82 17.91 -1.61
CA PRO A 295 -2.44 17.48 -1.32
C PRO A 295 -1.35 18.26 -2.10
N THR A 296 -1.70 19.02 -3.14
CA THR A 296 -0.76 19.81 -3.97
C THR A 296 -0.41 21.16 -3.34
N LEU A 297 0.02 21.13 -2.08
CA LEU A 297 0.36 22.32 -1.31
C LEU A 297 1.62 23.01 -1.84
N THR A 298 1.57 24.34 -1.93
CA THR A 298 2.78 25.16 -2.08
C THR A 298 3.61 25.16 -0.80
N GLN A 299 4.89 25.52 -0.93
CA GLN A 299 5.79 25.67 0.22
C GLN A 299 5.19 26.56 1.32
N THR A 300 4.68 27.72 0.95
CA THR A 300 4.09 28.70 1.87
C THR A 300 2.87 28.13 2.60
N GLN A 301 2.00 27.39 1.91
CA GLN A 301 0.83 26.75 2.54
C GLN A 301 1.28 25.68 3.55
N MET A 302 2.32 24.91 3.23
CA MET A 302 2.89 23.92 4.16
C MET A 302 3.44 24.60 5.42
N GLU A 303 4.24 25.67 5.28
CA GLU A 303 4.79 26.43 6.40
C GLU A 303 3.70 27.03 7.30
N GLN A 304 2.69 27.66 6.70
CA GLN A 304 1.53 28.21 7.41
C GLN A 304 0.74 27.13 8.14
N THR A 305 0.55 25.97 7.51
CA THR A 305 -0.15 24.83 8.12
C THR A 305 0.60 24.35 9.35
N ILE A 306 1.92 24.12 9.26
CA ILE A 306 2.74 23.69 10.40
C ILE A 306 2.68 24.71 11.55
N THR A 307 2.73 26.00 11.23
CA THR A 307 2.67 27.08 12.23
C THR A 307 1.33 27.07 12.98
N LYS A 308 0.21 27.00 12.25
CA LYS A 308 -1.15 26.91 12.85
C LYS A 308 -1.29 25.65 13.72
N VAL A 309 -0.79 24.51 13.25
CA VAL A 309 -0.83 23.24 14.02
C VAL A 309 -0.11 23.36 15.37
N MET A 310 1.01 24.09 15.44
CA MET A 310 1.75 24.30 16.69
C MET A 310 0.97 25.15 17.71
N GLU A 311 0.11 26.04 17.25
CA GLU A 311 -0.67 26.94 18.11
C GLU A 311 -2.02 26.35 18.54
N MET A 312 -2.47 25.28 17.87
CA MET A 312 -3.77 24.66 18.13
C MET A 312 -3.76 23.74 19.37
N ASP A 313 -4.74 23.94 20.24
CA ASP A 313 -5.12 23.00 21.29
C ASP A 313 -6.56 22.54 21.09
N ILE A 314 -6.72 21.24 20.84
CA ILE A 314 -8.00 20.55 20.63
C ILE A 314 -8.13 19.31 21.52
N SER A 315 -7.24 19.16 22.50
CA SER A 315 -7.08 17.93 23.29
C SER A 315 -8.35 17.57 24.06
N LYS A 316 -9.00 18.60 24.66
CA LYS A 316 -10.23 18.45 25.44
C LYS A 316 -11.43 18.09 24.55
N GLN A 317 -11.50 18.71 23.38
CA GLN A 317 -12.55 18.50 22.38
C GLN A 317 -12.50 17.07 21.87
N LEU A 318 -11.31 16.59 21.48
CA LEU A 318 -11.11 15.21 21.04
C LEU A 318 -11.59 14.20 22.10
N HIS A 319 -11.22 14.40 23.37
CA HIS A 319 -11.69 13.53 24.44
C HIS A 319 -13.21 13.59 24.63
N ALA A 320 -13.81 14.78 24.58
CA ALA A 320 -15.26 14.94 24.68
C ALA A 320 -15.99 14.22 23.55
N TYR A 321 -15.52 14.34 22.29
CA TYR A 321 -16.13 13.66 21.15
C TYR A 321 -15.93 12.15 21.16
N GLU A 322 -14.83 11.64 21.73
CA GLU A 322 -14.64 10.20 21.95
C GLU A 322 -15.70 9.64 22.92
N VAL A 323 -15.94 10.35 24.03
CA VAL A 323 -17.00 9.99 24.98
C VAL A 323 -18.38 10.10 24.33
N GLU A 324 -18.65 11.18 23.58
CA GLU A 324 -19.89 11.39 22.82
C GLU A 324 -20.16 10.20 21.89
N TYR A 325 -19.15 9.75 21.13
CA TYR A 325 -19.28 8.61 20.24
C TYR A 325 -19.66 7.31 20.97
N HIS A 326 -19.02 7.03 22.10
CA HIS A 326 -19.33 5.84 22.89
C HIS A 326 -20.76 5.88 23.46
N VAL A 327 -21.20 7.04 23.97
CA VAL A 327 -22.59 7.21 24.43
C VAL A 327 -23.58 7.00 23.29
N LEU A 328 -23.32 7.57 22.10
CA LEU A 328 -24.18 7.37 20.94
C LEU A 328 -24.24 5.90 20.51
N GLN A 329 -23.13 5.17 20.52
CA GLN A 329 -23.14 3.74 20.23
C GLN A 329 -23.94 2.95 21.27
N ASP A 330 -23.77 3.23 22.56
CA ASP A 330 -24.50 2.54 23.63
C ASP A 330 -26.00 2.82 23.53
N GLU A 331 -26.41 4.07 23.26
CA GLU A 331 -27.81 4.44 23.04
C GLU A 331 -28.40 3.74 21.81
N MET A 332 -27.65 3.63 20.71
CA MET A 332 -28.08 2.88 19.52
C MET A 332 -28.26 1.39 19.80
N LEU A 333 -27.45 0.80 20.68
CA LEU A 333 -27.57 -0.59 21.08
C LEU A 333 -28.76 -0.81 22.03
N ASP A 334 -29.03 0.12 22.95
CA ASP A 334 -30.10 0.05 23.95
C ASP A 334 -31.48 0.40 23.37
N ALA A 335 -31.54 1.25 22.33
CA ALA A 335 -32.77 1.57 21.61
C ALA A 335 -33.42 0.34 20.94
N GLY A 336 -32.67 -0.76 20.77
CA GLY A 336 -33.07 -1.92 20.00
C GLY A 336 -33.26 -1.60 18.51
N PRO A 337 -33.24 -2.60 17.61
CA PRO A 337 -33.62 -2.34 16.23
C PRO A 337 -35.09 -1.89 16.21
N PRO A 338 -35.45 -0.82 15.46
CA PRO A 338 -36.85 -0.52 15.17
C PRO A 338 -37.53 -1.80 14.70
N PRO A 339 -38.78 -2.10 15.10
CA PRO A 339 -39.44 -3.35 14.72
C PRO A 339 -39.46 -3.58 13.19
N ASP A 340 -39.43 -2.50 12.41
CA ASP A 340 -39.35 -2.53 10.94
C ASP A 340 -37.92 -2.80 10.41
N ASP A 341 -36.89 -2.29 11.09
CA ASP A 341 -35.48 -2.49 10.71
C ASP A 341 -34.95 -3.86 11.14
N SER A 342 -35.43 -4.44 12.24
CA SER A 342 -35.10 -5.83 12.59
C SER A 342 -35.61 -6.78 11.51
N GLU A 343 -36.83 -6.59 11.01
CA GLU A 343 -37.36 -7.37 9.90
C GLU A 343 -36.61 -7.12 8.59
N ARG A 344 -36.24 -5.87 8.32
CA ARG A 344 -35.50 -5.48 7.12
C ARG A 344 -34.07 -6.05 7.14
N LEU A 345 -33.41 -6.03 8.29
CA LEU A 345 -32.11 -6.63 8.51
C LEU A 345 -32.18 -8.15 8.35
N ASP A 346 -33.20 -8.80 8.92
CA ASP A 346 -33.47 -10.23 8.72
C ASP A 346 -33.68 -10.59 7.24
N LYS A 347 -34.43 -9.75 6.50
CA LYS A 347 -34.65 -9.90 5.06
C LYS A 347 -33.35 -9.70 4.28
N LEU A 348 -32.56 -8.68 4.61
CA LEU A 348 -31.27 -8.41 3.98
C LEU A 348 -30.26 -9.53 4.27
N GLU A 349 -30.21 -10.05 5.49
CA GLU A 349 -29.33 -11.15 5.88
C GLU A 349 -29.70 -12.45 5.15
N LYS A 350 -30.99 -12.78 5.07
CA LYS A 350 -31.50 -13.89 4.24
C LYS A 350 -31.11 -13.71 2.77
N THR A 351 -31.26 -12.49 2.24
CA THR A 351 -30.88 -12.17 0.85
C THR A 351 -29.37 -12.29 0.64
N ASN A 352 -28.56 -11.85 1.60
CA ASN A 352 -27.09 -11.90 1.54
C ASN A 352 -26.58 -13.35 1.61
N VAL A 353 -27.17 -14.18 2.48
CA VAL A 353 -26.89 -15.63 2.52
C VAL A 353 -27.26 -16.28 1.18
N GLN A 354 -28.39 -15.91 0.59
CA GLN A 354 -28.82 -16.45 -0.71
C GLN A 354 -27.91 -16.00 -1.86
N LEU A 355 -27.50 -14.72 -1.88
CA LEU A 355 -26.54 -14.20 -2.85
C LEU A 355 -25.15 -14.83 -2.70
N LYS A 356 -24.69 -15.07 -1.45
CA LYS A 356 -23.45 -15.81 -1.20
C LYS A 356 -23.52 -17.22 -1.77
N LYS A 357 -24.64 -17.92 -1.58
CA LYS A 357 -24.86 -19.26 -2.16
C LYS A 357 -24.85 -19.20 -3.69
N GLN A 358 -25.55 -18.24 -4.30
CA GLN A 358 -25.54 -18.05 -5.76
C GLN A 358 -24.15 -17.72 -6.31
N ASN A 359 -23.38 -16.88 -5.60
CA ASN A 359 -22.01 -16.57 -5.98
C ASN A 359 -21.12 -17.81 -5.90
N MET A 360 -21.26 -18.65 -4.88
CA MET A 360 -20.53 -19.92 -4.79
C MET A 360 -20.90 -20.86 -5.96
N ASP A 361 -22.18 -21.03 -6.27
CA ASP A 361 -22.63 -21.85 -7.40
C ASP A 361 -22.12 -21.32 -8.75
N LEU A 362 -22.10 -19.99 -8.93
CA LEU A 362 -21.56 -19.36 -10.13
C LEU A 362 -20.05 -19.53 -10.24
N LEU A 363 -19.34 -19.49 -9.11
CA LEU A 363 -17.89 -19.67 -9.04
C LEU A 363 -17.51 -21.12 -9.37
N GLU A 364 -18.28 -22.10 -8.89
CA GLU A 364 -18.15 -23.51 -9.28
C GLU A 364 -18.42 -23.72 -10.77
N LYS A 365 -19.49 -23.11 -11.31
CA LYS A 365 -19.79 -23.16 -12.75
C LYS A 365 -18.68 -22.54 -13.59
N LEU A 366 -18.12 -21.42 -13.13
CA LEU A 366 -17.00 -20.75 -13.79
C LEU A 366 -15.74 -21.63 -13.76
N GLN A 367 -15.45 -22.28 -12.64
CA GLN A 367 -14.32 -23.20 -12.51
C GLN A 367 -14.47 -24.42 -13.43
N ALA A 368 -15.67 -25.00 -13.50
CA ALA A 368 -15.98 -26.10 -14.41
C ALA A 368 -15.85 -25.67 -15.89
N ALA A 369 -16.32 -24.47 -16.23
CA ALA A 369 -16.16 -23.92 -17.58
C ALA A 369 -14.68 -23.70 -17.94
N ARG A 370 -13.87 -23.17 -17.00
CA ARG A 370 -12.42 -23.00 -17.19
C ARG A 370 -11.70 -24.33 -17.40
N GLN A 371 -12.01 -25.35 -16.61
CA GLN A 371 -11.45 -26.70 -16.81
C GLN A 371 -11.82 -27.28 -18.18
N LYS A 372 -13.06 -27.04 -18.63
CA LYS A 372 -13.51 -27.47 -19.95
C LYS A 372 -12.78 -26.75 -21.08
N ILE A 373 -12.58 -25.43 -20.95
CA ILE A 373 -11.78 -24.64 -21.90
C ILE A 373 -10.36 -25.19 -21.97
N GLN A 374 -9.71 -25.42 -20.83
CA GLN A 374 -8.35 -25.98 -20.78
C GLN A 374 -8.26 -27.37 -21.45
N THR A 375 -9.28 -28.21 -21.28
CA THR A 375 -9.35 -29.53 -21.93
C THR A 375 -9.54 -29.42 -23.45
N LEU A 376 -10.30 -28.42 -23.90
CA LEU A 376 -10.47 -28.15 -25.33
C LEU A 376 -9.21 -27.55 -25.95
N GLU A 377 -8.53 -26.63 -25.26
CA GLU A 377 -7.26 -26.04 -25.70
C GLU A 377 -6.19 -27.10 -25.91
N THR A 378 -6.00 -27.99 -24.92
CA THR A 378 -5.08 -29.15 -25.05
C THR A 378 -5.48 -30.09 -26.19
N SER A 379 -6.78 -30.28 -26.45
CA SER A 379 -7.25 -31.07 -27.59
C SER A 379 -6.91 -30.40 -28.92
N VAL A 380 -7.10 -29.08 -29.03
CA VAL A 380 -6.74 -28.29 -30.22
C VAL A 380 -5.24 -28.35 -30.48
N GLU A 381 -4.42 -28.19 -29.45
CA GLU A 381 -2.96 -28.29 -29.56
C GLU A 381 -2.53 -29.69 -30.05
N ASN A 382 -3.17 -30.75 -29.54
CA ASN A 382 -2.95 -32.11 -30.02
C ASN A 382 -3.33 -32.28 -31.50
N PHE A 383 -4.47 -31.72 -31.95
CA PHE A 383 -4.87 -31.76 -33.36
C PHE A 383 -3.90 -31.00 -34.25
N LEU A 384 -3.46 -29.80 -33.86
CA LEU A 384 -2.48 -29.00 -34.60
C LEU A 384 -1.15 -29.76 -34.73
N SER A 385 -0.70 -30.45 -33.67
CA SER A 385 0.52 -31.27 -33.73
C SER A 385 0.39 -32.43 -34.73
N ARG A 386 -0.78 -33.09 -34.78
CA ARG A 386 -1.06 -34.18 -35.72
C ARG A 386 -1.14 -33.68 -37.16
N GLU A 387 -1.79 -32.54 -37.36
CA GLU A 387 -1.87 -31.89 -38.66
C GLU A 387 -0.48 -31.53 -39.19
N SER A 388 0.39 -30.99 -38.33
CA SER A 388 1.78 -30.69 -38.68
C SER A 388 2.56 -31.94 -39.10
N LYS A 389 2.41 -33.05 -38.35
CA LYS A 389 3.04 -34.34 -38.69
C LYS A 389 2.54 -34.89 -40.04
N LEU A 390 1.23 -34.83 -40.29
CA LEU A 390 0.65 -35.28 -41.56
C LEU A 390 1.12 -34.40 -42.73
N LYS A 391 1.16 -33.07 -42.54
CA LYS A 391 1.72 -32.14 -43.53
C LYS A 391 3.17 -32.45 -43.86
N HIS A 392 3.98 -32.81 -42.85
CA HIS A 392 5.37 -33.21 -43.08
C HIS A 392 5.47 -34.54 -43.85
N MET A 393 4.65 -35.54 -43.48
CA MET A 393 4.58 -36.83 -44.17
C MET A 393 4.19 -36.67 -45.65
N ILE A 394 3.18 -35.85 -45.95
CA ILE A 394 2.74 -35.57 -47.32
C ILE A 394 3.89 -34.98 -48.14
N ARG A 395 4.64 -33.99 -47.60
CA ARG A 395 5.80 -33.43 -48.30
C ARG A 395 6.89 -34.47 -48.58
N SER A 396 7.13 -35.38 -47.64
CA SER A 396 8.10 -36.46 -47.81
C SER A 396 7.68 -37.42 -48.93
N LEU A 397 6.41 -37.83 -48.94
CA LEU A 397 5.87 -38.71 -49.98
C LEU A 397 5.83 -38.03 -51.36
N GLU A 398 5.54 -36.73 -51.41
CA GLU A 398 5.62 -35.94 -52.65
C GLU A 398 7.05 -35.88 -53.19
N GLN A 399 8.05 -35.74 -52.30
CA GLN A 399 9.46 -35.76 -52.67
C GLN A 399 9.89 -37.15 -53.18
N GLU A 400 9.52 -38.23 -52.49
CA GLU A 400 9.77 -39.60 -52.95
C GLU A 400 9.12 -39.86 -54.32
N ARG A 401 7.84 -39.51 -54.48
CA ARG A 401 7.14 -39.62 -55.76
C ARG A 401 7.90 -38.89 -56.87
N ALA A 402 8.37 -37.67 -56.62
CA ALA A 402 9.15 -36.91 -57.59
C ALA A 402 10.49 -37.62 -57.93
N THR A 403 11.16 -38.23 -56.96
CA THR A 403 12.39 -39.00 -57.21
C THR A 403 12.13 -40.27 -58.02
N TYR A 404 11.03 -40.98 -57.75
CA TYR A 404 10.63 -42.15 -58.53
C TYR A 404 10.28 -41.76 -59.96
N GLN A 405 9.54 -40.67 -60.18
CA GLN A 405 9.25 -40.17 -61.53
C GLN A 405 10.52 -39.84 -62.32
N ARG A 406 11.48 -39.13 -61.72
CA ARG A 406 12.79 -38.86 -62.37
C ARG A 406 13.59 -40.13 -62.67
N THR A 407 13.46 -41.16 -61.83
CA THR A 407 14.14 -42.44 -62.04
C THR A 407 13.49 -43.21 -63.19
N ILE A 408 12.15 -43.26 -63.24
CA ILE A 408 11.39 -43.86 -64.33
C ILE A 408 11.69 -43.16 -65.66
N GLU A 409 11.76 -41.83 -65.68
CA GLU A 409 12.14 -41.06 -66.88
C GLU A 409 13.56 -41.40 -67.35
N ARG A 410 14.53 -41.51 -66.43
CA ARG A 410 15.89 -41.97 -66.75
C ARG A 410 15.92 -43.39 -67.31
N MET A 411 15.16 -44.32 -66.71
CA MET A 411 15.06 -45.69 -67.23
C MET A 411 14.43 -45.71 -68.62
N ARG A 412 13.38 -44.91 -68.87
CA ARG A 412 12.75 -44.75 -70.19
C ARG A 412 13.72 -44.23 -71.25
N PHE A 413 14.60 -43.30 -70.89
CA PHE A 413 15.63 -42.76 -71.80
C PHE A 413 16.76 -43.77 -72.12
N SER A 414 16.87 -44.84 -71.34
CA SER A 414 17.90 -45.88 -71.46
C SER A 414 17.40 -47.13 -72.21
N LEU A 415 16.13 -47.15 -72.64
CA LEU A 415 15.50 -48.27 -73.34
C LEU A 415 15.50 -48.06 -74.87
N PRO A 416 15.71 -49.10 -75.70
CA PRO A 416 15.64 -48.99 -77.15
C PRO A 416 14.22 -48.66 -77.66
N PRO A 417 14.06 -48.00 -78.83
CA PRO A 417 12.76 -47.52 -79.32
C PRO A 417 11.69 -48.61 -79.53
N ASP A 418 12.10 -49.86 -79.74
CA ASP A 418 11.21 -50.98 -80.10
C ASP A 418 10.56 -51.70 -78.91
N ALA A 419 10.81 -51.28 -77.66
CA ALA A 419 10.25 -51.91 -76.45
C ALA A 419 9.14 -51.08 -75.75
N LEU A 420 8.78 -49.92 -76.28
CA LEU A 420 7.87 -48.96 -75.62
C LEU A 420 6.37 -49.18 -75.91
N THR A 421 6.00 -50.17 -76.74
CA THR A 421 4.61 -50.35 -77.20
C THR A 421 3.68 -51.06 -76.21
N ASP A 422 4.17 -51.71 -75.16
CA ASP A 422 3.33 -52.57 -74.28
C ASP A 422 3.24 -52.15 -72.81
N VAL A 423 3.40 -50.86 -72.47
CA VAL A 423 3.19 -50.39 -71.08
C VAL A 423 2.20 -49.23 -71.03
N GLU A 424 0.91 -49.55 -71.19
CA GLU A 424 -0.18 -48.67 -70.78
C GLU A 424 -0.23 -48.56 -69.24
N MET A 425 0.12 -47.39 -68.71
CA MET A 425 -0.18 -47.07 -67.31
C MET A 425 -1.67 -46.72 -67.19
N THR A 426 -2.42 -47.55 -66.48
CA THR A 426 -3.79 -47.25 -66.03
C THR A 426 -3.82 -45.92 -65.27
N GLN A 427 -4.38 -44.89 -65.91
CA GLN A 427 -4.69 -43.61 -65.28
C GLN A 427 -5.81 -43.82 -64.25
N ILE A 428 -5.50 -43.64 -62.96
CA ILE A 428 -6.51 -43.55 -61.91
C ILE A 428 -7.19 -42.18 -62.05
N LYS A 429 -8.41 -42.18 -62.60
CA LYS A 429 -9.29 -41.00 -62.70
C LYS A 429 -9.70 -40.50 -61.31
N THR A 430 -9.33 -39.28 -60.98
CA THR A 430 -9.95 -38.51 -59.88
C THR A 430 -11.28 -37.93 -60.35
N GLY A 431 -12.39 -38.36 -59.75
CA GLY A 431 -13.74 -37.87 -60.04
C GLY A 431 -14.20 -36.83 -59.00
N PRO A 432 -14.86 -35.72 -59.40
CA PRO A 432 -15.41 -34.71 -58.48
C PRO A 432 -16.89 -35.01 -58.17
N ASN A 433 -17.21 -35.36 -56.92
CA ASN A 433 -18.56 -35.35 -56.33
C ASN A 433 -18.44 -35.70 -54.84
N GLY A 434 -19.10 -35.08 -53.86
CA GLY A 434 -20.23 -34.18 -53.91
C GLY A 434 -20.43 -33.48 -52.55
N LYS A 435 -21.29 -32.47 -52.60
CA LYS A 435 -21.61 -31.49 -51.57
C LYS A 435 -22.04 -32.11 -50.24
N ALA A 436 -21.50 -31.56 -49.16
CA ALA A 436 -21.96 -31.78 -47.79
C ALA A 436 -23.41 -31.29 -47.62
N LYS A 437 -24.27 -32.14 -47.06
CA LYS A 437 -25.52 -31.76 -46.40
C LYS A 437 -25.31 -31.94 -44.90
N THR A 438 -25.15 -30.84 -44.18
CA THR A 438 -25.26 -30.80 -42.72
C THR A 438 -26.73 -30.79 -42.35
N SER A 439 -27.19 -31.85 -41.66
CA SER A 439 -28.45 -31.82 -40.93
C SER A 439 -28.14 -31.88 -39.45
N ALA A 440 -28.51 -30.83 -38.74
CA ALA A 440 -28.48 -30.74 -37.30
C ALA A 440 -29.56 -31.65 -36.70
N LYS A 441 -29.22 -32.40 -35.66
CA LYS A 441 -30.13 -32.77 -34.57
C LYS A 441 -29.32 -33.18 -33.33
N LYS A 442 -29.42 -32.35 -32.30
CA LYS A 442 -29.22 -32.67 -30.87
C LYS A 442 -30.22 -33.77 -30.44
N PRO A 443 -29.99 -34.53 -29.35
CA PRO A 443 -29.79 -33.99 -27.98
C PRO A 443 -28.33 -33.73 -27.60
#